data_AF-A0A6V7HWR8-F1
#
_entry.id   AF-A0A6V7HWR8-F1
#
_cell.length_a   1.000
_cell.length_b   1.000
_cell.length_c   1.000
_cell.angle_alpha   90.00
_cell.angle_beta   90.00
_cell.angle_gamma   90.00
#
_symmetry.space_group_name_H-M   'P 1'
#
loop_
_entity.id
_entity.type
_entity.pdbx_description
1 polymer ?
#
loop_
_entity_poly.entity_id
_entity_poly.type
_entity_poly.pdbx_seq_one_letter_code
_entity_poly.pdbx_strand_id
1 'polypeptide(L)' 'ATEMINNIRELWEAQIEKSKWPDSETKAMMLDKLRTMRLFLGFPDWYRNETAVNQLYRG' A
#
# COMPACT_ATOMS: atom_id res chain seq x y z
N ALA A 1 4.25 -12.10 5.40
CA ALA A 1 4.56 -10.66 5.21
C ALA A 1 3.29 -9.85 4.93
N THR A 2 2.48 -10.23 3.94
CA THR A 2 1.23 -9.54 3.58
C THR A 2 0.22 -9.45 4.73
N GLU A 3 0.09 -10.51 5.53
CA GLU A 3 -0.83 -10.56 6.67
C GLU A 3 -0.55 -9.46 7.71
N MET A 4 0.72 -9.26 8.10
CA MET A 4 1.09 -8.18 9.03
C MET A 4 0.73 -6.80 8.50
N ILE A 5 0.87 -6.58 7.19
CA ILE A 5 0.56 -5.29 6.56
C ILE A 5 -0.96 -5.05 6.54
N ASN A 6 -1.74 -6.09 6.26
CA ASN A 6 -3.20 -6.01 6.34
C ASN A 6 -3.63 -5.67 7.77
N ASN A 7 -3.05 -6.34 8.78
CA ASN A 7 -3.34 -6.04 10.18
C ASN A 7 -3.00 -4.58 10.55
N ILE A 8 -1.85 -4.06 10.08
CA ILE A 8 -1.47 -2.65 10.30
C ILE A 8 -2.46 -1.71 9.62
N ARG A 9 -2.92 -2.03 8.40
CA ARG A 9 -3.89 -1.22 7.67
C ARG A 9 -5.22 -1.14 8.41
N GLU A 10 -5.74 -2.28 8.87
CA GLU A 10 -6.99 -2.35 9.64
C GLU A 10 -6.89 -1.53 10.94
N LEU A 11 -5.77 -1.64 11.66
CA LEU A 11 -5.51 -0.85 12.86
C LEU A 11 -5.49 0.65 12.56
N TRP A 12 -4.89 1.06 11.44
CA TRP A 12 -4.86 2.46 11.02
C TRP A 12 -6.23 2.99 10.62
N GLU A 13 -7.03 2.23 9.87
CA GLU A 13 -8.42 2.59 9.55
C GLU A 13 -9.20 2.83 10.85
N ALA A 14 -9.12 1.89 11.79
CA ALA A 14 -9.79 2.02 13.09
C ALA A 14 -9.31 3.24 13.90
N GLN A 15 -8.03 3.62 13.81
CA GLN A 15 -7.53 4.82 14.48
C GLN A 15 -8.02 6.12 13.83
N ILE A 16 -8.06 6.19 12.50
CA ILE A 16 -8.57 7.37 11.77
C ILE A 16 -10.05 7.59 12.10
N GLU A 17 -10.85 6.52 12.09
CA GLU A 17 -12.27 6.58 12.42
C GLU A 17 -12.50 7.10 13.85
N LYS A 18 -11.75 6.55 14.83
CA LYS A 18 -11.88 6.89 16.25
C LYS A 18 -11.28 8.24 16.64
N SER A 19 -10.40 8.82 15.81
CA SER A 19 -9.75 10.09 16.14
C SER A 19 -10.76 11.23 16.30
N LYS A 20 -10.53 12.18 17.21
CA LYS A 20 -11.37 13.39 17.35
C LYS A 20 -11.01 14.50 16.36
N TRP A 21 -9.82 14.40 15.76
CA TRP A 21 -9.28 15.33 14.76
C TRP A 21 -8.63 14.49 13.65
N PRO A 22 -8.84 14.76 12.36
CA PRO A 22 -9.49 15.93 11.75
C PRO A 22 -11.01 15.76 11.59
N ASP A 23 -11.64 16.69 10.87
CA ASP A 23 -13.05 16.63 10.50
C ASP A 23 -13.37 15.40 9.61
N SER A 24 -14.65 15.14 9.40
CA SER A 24 -15.13 13.95 8.68
C SER A 24 -14.72 13.91 7.21
N GLU A 25 -14.60 15.06 6.54
CA GLU A 25 -14.20 15.12 5.13
C GLU A 25 -12.73 14.74 4.99
N THR A 26 -11.87 15.33 5.82
CA THR A 26 -10.45 15.01 5.86
C THR A 26 -10.22 13.54 6.24
N LYS A 27 -10.98 12.99 7.18
CA LYS A 27 -10.93 11.56 7.51
C LYS A 27 -11.29 10.67 6.32
N ALA A 28 -12.32 11.02 5.55
CA ALA A 28 -12.71 10.27 4.37
C ALA A 28 -11.57 10.23 3.33
N MET A 29 -10.89 11.35 3.11
CA MET A 29 -9.71 11.42 2.22
C MET A 29 -8.54 10.57 2.75
N MET A 30 -8.30 10.57 4.06
CA MET A 30 -7.27 9.73 4.67
C MET A 30 -7.56 8.23 4.51
N LEU A 31 -8.82 7.83 4.71
CA LEU A 31 -9.25 6.44 4.52
C LEU A 31 -9.16 6.01 3.06
N ASP A 32 -9.57 6.86 2.11
CA ASP A 32 -9.45 6.59 0.68
C ASP A 32 -7.99 6.39 0.25
N LYS A 33 -7.09 7.28 0.70
CA LYS A 33 -5.65 7.16 0.46
C LYS A 33 -5.08 5.87 1.04
N LEU A 34 -5.49 5.49 2.25
CA LEU A 34 -5.01 4.26 2.90
C LEU A 34 -5.46 3.00 2.15
N ARG A 35 -6.72 2.98 1.68
CA ARG A 35 -7.30 1.85 0.92
C ARG A 35 -6.71 1.70 -0.48
N THR A 36 -6.37 2.80 -1.13
CA THR A 36 -5.78 2.81 -2.47
C THR A 36 -4.27 2.57 -2.49
N MET A 37 -3.63 2.53 -1.30
CA MET A 37 -2.18 2.37 -1.17
C MET A 37 -1.71 1.00 -1.71
N ARG A 38 -0.90 1.03 -2.78
CA ARG A 38 -0.29 -0.17 -3.38
C ARG A 38 0.90 -0.64 -2.55
N LEU A 39 1.03 -1.95 -2.41
CA LEU A 39 2.12 -2.60 -1.69
C LEU A 39 3.17 -3.12 -2.68
N PHE A 40 4.44 -2.86 -2.39
CA PHE A 40 5.58 -3.41 -3.11
C PHE A 40 6.39 -4.24 -2.12
N LEU A 41 6.33 -5.57 -2.22
CA LEU A 41 6.91 -6.49 -1.25
C LEU A 41 7.98 -7.36 -1.88
N GLY A 42 9.18 -7.35 -1.29
CA GLY A 42 10.32 -8.11 -1.78
C GLY A 42 10.88 -7.49 -3.06
N PHE A 43 10.45 -8.00 -4.21
CA PHE A 43 10.91 -7.57 -5.53
C PHE A 43 9.72 -7.42 -6.49
N PRO A 44 9.81 -6.53 -7.49
CA PRO A 44 8.73 -6.36 -8.45
C PRO A 44 8.44 -7.65 -9.20
N ASP A 45 7.17 -7.92 -9.50
CA ASP A 45 6.78 -9.16 -10.19
C ASP A 45 7.46 -9.33 -11.56
N TRP A 46 7.69 -8.21 -12.27
CA TRP A 46 8.39 -8.22 -13.55
C TRP A 46 9.82 -8.76 -13.44
N TYR A 47 10.43 -8.71 -12.26
CA TYR A 47 11.78 -9.21 -12.01
C TYR A 47 11.88 -10.74 -12.12
N ARG A 48 10.75 -11.47 -12.06
CA ARG A 48 10.70 -12.92 -12.34
C ARG A 48 10.73 -13.25 -13.82
N ASN A 49 10.50 -12.26 -14.69
CA ASN A 49 10.53 -12.46 -16.14
C ASN A 49 11.96 -12.24 -16.64
N GLU A 50 12.68 -13.33 -16.89
CA GLU A 50 14.06 -13.29 -17.39
C GLU A 50 14.19 -12.50 -18.71
N THR A 51 13.20 -12.57 -19.61
CA THR A 51 13.21 -11.78 -20.86
C THR A 51 13.12 -10.29 -20.57
N ALA A 52 12.25 -9.87 -19.63
CA ALA A 52 12.10 -8.48 -19.24
C ALA A 52 13.40 -7.95 -18.58
N VAL A 53 14.01 -8.74 -17.70
CA VAL A 53 15.30 -8.42 -17.09
C VAL A 53 16.38 -8.29 -18.17
N ASN A 54 16.50 -9.28 -19.05
CA ASN A 54 17.52 -9.28 -20.11
C ASN A 54 17.34 -8.12 -21.10
N GLN A 55 16.11 -7.70 -21.42
CA GLN A 55 15.86 -6.52 -22.26
C GLN A 55 16.26 -5.21 -21.55
N LEU A 56 15.92 -5.07 -20.26
CA LEU A 56 16.24 -3.86 -19.48
C LEU A 56 17.75 -3.62 -19.37
N TYR A 57 18.54 -4.68 -19.27
CA TYR A 57 20.00 -4.60 -19.12
C TYR A 57 20.77 -4.73 -20.44
N ARG A 58 20.10 -4.85 -21.60
CA ARG A 58 20.79 -5.05 -22.89
C ARG A 58 21.35 -3.78 -23.54
N GLY A 59 21.03 -2.58 -23.02
CA GLY A 59 21.51 -1.31 -23.56
C GLY A 59 20.73 -0.88 -24.79
#